data_AF-A0A8H5HT12-F1
#
_entry.id   AF-A0A8H5HT12-F1
#
_cell.length_a   1.000
_cell.length_b   1.000
_cell.length_c   1.000
_cell.angle_alpha   90.00
_cell.angle_beta   90.00
_cell.angle_gamma   90.00
#
_symmetry.space_group_name_H-M   'P 1'
#
loop_
_entity.id
_entity.type
_entity.pdbx_description
1 polymer ?
#
loop_
_entity_poly.entity_id
_entity_poly.type
_entity_poly.pdbx_seq_one_letter_code
_entity_poly.pdbx_strand_id
1 'polypeptide(L)'
;MLHAGPYSTWIVVDGTRLDTHSPIVYHNSRTNSSRVSGWITSEAGKKFSLSWHNATRGVALEAVVWIDGVECSRHVMLPACDFPDRPDTVRVSNTRTSEINRRDFLFSAVQVTDSDEYASSAGNVGAITLDLWRLHINRVVHRPLLHRLNGSSTMLEPQIVHERSKMDGMHHVRLGEEYSTPLPMVDMVDGERMDSDPYVSFTFNYRPRAPSSDKAADQSTAPTDSSRFNTSSDVNKPPH
;
A
#
# COMPACT_ATOMS: atom_id res chain seq x y z
N MET A 1 1.59 -11.79 1.01
CA MET A 1 2.91 -11.77 1.65
C MET A 1 3.97 -12.05 0.58
N LEU A 2 5.07 -11.31 0.59
CA LEU A 2 6.22 -11.52 -0.30
C LEU A 2 7.42 -12.06 0.50
N HIS A 3 8.27 -12.85 -0.15
CA HIS A 3 9.41 -13.53 0.46
C HIS A 3 10.67 -13.42 -0.39
N ALA A 4 11.83 -13.22 0.27
CA ALA A 4 13.16 -13.33 -0.32
C ALA A 4 14.11 -13.91 0.72
N GLY A 5 14.46 -15.20 0.61
CA GLY A 5 15.29 -15.89 1.60
C GLY A 5 14.72 -15.77 3.02
N PRO A 6 15.49 -15.26 4.01
CA PRO A 6 15.02 -15.10 5.40
C PRO A 6 14.12 -13.88 5.62
N TYR A 7 13.86 -13.09 4.57
CA TYR A 7 13.08 -11.86 4.66
C TYR A 7 11.68 -12.08 4.14
N SER A 8 10.71 -11.49 4.83
CA SER A 8 9.31 -11.47 4.38
C SER A 8 8.66 -10.13 4.69
N THR A 9 7.65 -9.79 3.91
CA THR A 9 6.89 -8.55 4.10
C THR A 9 5.44 -8.71 3.68
N TRP A 10 4.55 -7.94 4.29
CA TRP A 10 3.12 -7.97 4.03
C TRP A 10 2.44 -6.65 4.40
N ILE A 11 1.28 -6.43 3.77
CA ILE A 11 0.39 -5.32 4.10
C ILE A 11 -0.73 -5.85 5.01
N VAL A 12 -1.08 -5.06 6.02
CA VAL A 12 -2.22 -5.30 6.92
C VAL A 12 -3.21 -4.14 6.80
N VAL A 13 -4.48 -4.45 6.58
CA VAL A 13 -5.61 -3.51 6.57
C VAL A 13 -6.63 -4.00 7.60
N ASP A 14 -7.11 -3.11 8.48
CA ASP A 14 -8.08 -3.43 9.53
C ASP A 14 -7.71 -4.69 10.35
N GLY A 15 -6.42 -4.84 10.67
CA GLY A 15 -5.90 -6.01 11.41
C GLY A 15 -5.74 -7.29 10.60
N THR A 16 -6.20 -7.31 9.34
CA THR A 16 -6.13 -8.49 8.46
C THR A 16 -5.01 -8.34 7.43
N ARG A 17 -4.22 -9.41 7.25
CA ARG A 17 -3.16 -9.44 6.23
C ARG A 17 -3.81 -9.53 4.85
N LEU A 18 -3.40 -8.64 3.94
CA LEU A 18 -3.83 -8.71 2.54
C LEU A 18 -3.13 -9.85 1.80
N ASP A 19 -3.89 -10.49 0.92
CA ASP A 19 -3.35 -11.43 -0.05
C ASP A 19 -2.51 -10.71 -1.10
N THR A 20 -1.48 -11.41 -1.58
CA THR A 20 -0.63 -10.90 -2.65
C THR A 20 -0.72 -11.84 -3.83
N HIS A 21 -1.03 -11.27 -4.99
CA HIS A 21 -1.25 -12.00 -6.22
C HIS A 21 -0.11 -11.74 -7.21
N SER A 22 0.14 -12.73 -8.07
CA SER A 22 1.16 -12.68 -9.13
C SER A 22 2.55 -12.24 -8.63
N PRO A 23 3.15 -12.94 -7.65
CA PRO A 23 4.48 -12.60 -7.19
C PRO A 23 5.52 -12.81 -8.29
N ILE A 24 6.40 -11.83 -8.50
CA ILE A 24 7.51 -11.88 -9.44
C ILE A 24 8.79 -11.71 -8.65
N VAL A 25 9.75 -12.61 -8.86
CA VAL A 25 11.07 -12.56 -8.22
C VAL A 25 12.13 -12.32 -9.28
N TYR A 26 12.95 -11.30 -9.07
CA TYR A 26 14.12 -10.98 -9.87
C TYR A 26 15.36 -11.03 -8.98
N HIS A 27 16.37 -11.78 -9.39
CA HIS A 27 17.64 -11.83 -8.69
C HIS A 27 18.75 -11.30 -9.62
N ASN A 28 19.50 -10.32 -9.13
CA ASN A 28 20.73 -9.87 -9.77
C ASN A 28 21.93 -10.56 -9.13
N SER A 29 22.56 -11.50 -9.86
CA SER A 29 23.72 -12.25 -9.35
C SER A 29 24.99 -11.41 -9.25
N ARG A 30 25.08 -10.29 -9.98
CA ARG A 30 26.27 -9.41 -9.96
C ARG A 30 26.35 -8.61 -8.66
N THR A 31 25.20 -8.18 -8.16
CA THR A 31 25.07 -7.38 -6.92
C THR A 31 24.58 -8.20 -5.73
N ASN A 32 24.26 -9.49 -5.94
CA ASN A 32 23.56 -10.34 -4.97
C ASN A 32 22.28 -9.70 -4.42
N SER A 33 21.59 -8.89 -5.23
CA SER A 33 20.35 -8.24 -4.81
C SER A 33 19.13 -8.99 -5.32
N SER A 34 18.07 -9.01 -4.50
CA SER A 34 16.78 -9.61 -4.84
C SER A 34 15.70 -8.55 -4.87
N ARG A 35 14.87 -8.57 -5.91
CA ARG A 35 13.66 -7.75 -6.02
C ARG A 35 12.45 -8.65 -6.13
N VAL A 36 11.48 -8.45 -5.27
CA VAL A 36 10.26 -9.25 -5.24
C VAL A 36 9.07 -8.31 -5.32
N SER A 37 8.22 -8.48 -6.30
CA SER A 37 7.02 -7.67 -6.47
C SER A 37 5.76 -8.52 -6.48
N GLY A 38 4.62 -7.90 -6.20
CA GLY A 38 3.32 -8.54 -6.32
C GLY A 38 2.20 -7.52 -6.28
N TRP A 39 0.98 -7.98 -6.48
CA TRP A 39 -0.22 -7.15 -6.51
C TRP A 39 -1.08 -7.35 -5.26
N ILE A 40 -1.60 -6.26 -4.71
CA ILE A 40 -2.61 -6.29 -3.64
C ILE A 40 -3.85 -5.52 -4.07
N THR A 41 -4.99 -5.87 -3.49
CA THR A 41 -6.22 -5.08 -3.64
C THR A 41 -6.23 -3.97 -2.59
N SER A 42 -6.54 -2.75 -3.00
CA SER A 42 -6.73 -1.62 -2.10
C SER A 42 -8.17 -1.13 -2.11
N GLU A 43 -8.60 -0.55 -0.99
CA GLU A 43 -9.93 0.03 -0.81
C GLU A 43 -9.77 1.45 -0.26
N ALA A 44 -10.38 2.43 -0.90
CA ALA A 44 -10.26 3.82 -0.51
C ALA A 44 -10.79 4.07 0.91
N GLY A 45 -10.10 4.94 1.65
CA GLY A 45 -10.42 5.28 3.05
C GLY A 45 -9.88 4.28 4.07
N LYS A 46 -9.34 3.13 3.65
CA LYS A 46 -8.79 2.13 4.58
C LYS A 46 -7.37 2.49 5.04
N LYS A 47 -7.16 2.40 6.35
CA LYS A 47 -5.82 2.50 6.95
C LYS A 47 -5.06 1.21 6.69
N PHE A 48 -3.78 1.34 6.40
CA PHE A 48 -2.93 0.17 6.24
C PHE A 48 -1.63 0.31 7.01
N SER A 49 -0.94 -0.81 7.16
CA SER A 49 0.43 -0.85 7.65
C SER A 49 1.26 -1.85 6.88
N LEU A 50 2.50 -1.48 6.61
CA LEU A 50 3.53 -2.36 6.09
C LEU A 50 4.23 -3.03 7.26
N SER A 51 4.38 -4.34 7.19
CA SER A 51 5.15 -5.12 8.17
C SER A 51 6.18 -5.96 7.47
N TRP A 52 7.36 -6.11 8.06
CA TRP A 52 8.40 -6.99 7.56
C TRP A 52 9.08 -7.74 8.69
N HIS A 53 9.61 -8.90 8.34
CA HIS A 53 10.27 -9.83 9.24
C HIS A 53 11.59 -10.32 8.66
N ASN A 54 12.58 -10.49 9.53
CA ASN A 54 13.90 -11.03 9.22
C ASN A 54 14.20 -12.17 10.20
N ALA A 55 14.12 -13.41 9.74
CA ALA A 55 14.26 -14.58 10.60
C ALA A 55 15.67 -14.76 11.19
N THR A 56 16.71 -14.23 10.55
CA THR A 56 18.09 -14.47 10.95
C THR A 56 18.69 -13.33 11.75
N ARG A 57 18.37 -12.08 11.40
CA ARG A 57 19.01 -10.88 11.98
C ARG A 57 20.54 -10.99 12.08
N GLY A 58 21.18 -11.64 11.09
CA GLY A 58 22.62 -11.89 11.09
C GLY A 58 23.47 -10.65 10.78
N VAL A 59 22.86 -9.62 10.18
CA VAL A 59 23.48 -8.31 9.91
C VAL A 59 22.46 -7.22 10.19
N ALA A 60 22.94 -6.03 10.55
CA ALA A 60 22.10 -4.86 10.67
C ALA A 60 21.46 -4.50 9.32
N LEU A 61 20.18 -4.12 9.35
CA LEU A 61 19.47 -3.68 8.15
C LEU A 61 18.85 -2.31 8.33
N GLU A 62 19.06 -1.42 7.37
CA GLU A 62 18.23 -0.24 7.17
C GLU A 62 17.04 -0.62 6.28
N ALA A 63 15.84 -0.40 6.78
CA ALA A 63 14.60 -0.49 6.03
C ALA A 63 14.15 0.91 5.64
N VAL A 64 14.02 1.17 4.33
CA VAL A 64 13.48 2.41 3.78
C VAL A 64 12.13 2.10 3.13
N VAL A 65 11.09 2.78 3.58
CA VAL A 65 9.72 2.62 3.08
C VAL A 65 9.43 3.76 2.11
N TRP A 66 9.12 3.39 0.88
CA TRP A 66 8.69 4.29 -0.17
C TRP A 66 7.22 4.04 -0.47
N ILE A 67 6.44 5.10 -0.61
CA ILE A 67 5.05 5.03 -1.02
C ILE A 67 4.87 6.01 -2.16
N ASP A 68 4.41 5.52 -3.30
CA ASP A 68 4.21 6.31 -4.52
C ASP A 68 5.48 7.11 -4.91
N GLY A 69 6.65 6.52 -4.69
CA GLY A 69 7.95 7.15 -4.95
C GLY A 69 8.46 8.12 -3.87
N VAL A 70 7.69 8.38 -2.81
CA VAL A 70 8.08 9.25 -1.69
C VAL A 70 8.59 8.44 -0.51
N GLU A 71 9.77 8.79 0.02
CA GLU A 71 10.28 8.19 1.26
C GLU A 71 9.36 8.57 2.43
N CYS A 72 8.74 7.58 3.07
CA CYS A 72 7.75 7.81 4.12
C CYS A 72 8.25 7.39 5.50
N SER A 73 9.17 6.44 5.58
CA SER A 73 9.75 6.01 6.85
C SER A 73 11.10 5.33 6.67
N ARG A 74 11.92 5.40 7.72
CA ARG A 74 13.22 4.73 7.81
C ARG A 74 13.36 4.07 9.17
N HIS A 75 13.74 2.80 9.17
CA HIS A 75 13.91 2.00 10.39
C HIS A 75 15.21 1.22 10.33
N VAL A 76 15.86 1.01 11.46
CA VAL A 76 17.01 0.11 11.55
C VAL A 76 16.65 -1.11 12.39
N MET A 77 16.96 -2.28 11.85
CA MET A 77 16.90 -3.55 12.54
C MET A 77 18.32 -3.95 12.92
N LEU A 78 18.59 -3.97 14.23
CA LEU A 78 19.89 -4.34 14.77
C LEU A 78 20.15 -5.85 14.64
N PRO A 79 21.41 -6.30 14.59
CA PRO A 79 21.75 -7.72 14.52
C PRO A 79 21.45 -8.43 15.84
N ALA A 80 21.07 -9.71 15.78
CA ALA A 80 20.71 -10.49 16.97
C ALA A 80 21.91 -10.87 17.84
N CYS A 81 23.13 -10.94 17.27
CA CYS A 81 24.33 -11.27 18.03
C CYS A 81 24.65 -10.23 19.12
N ASP A 82 24.44 -8.95 18.82
CA ASP A 82 24.73 -7.84 19.74
C ASP A 82 23.47 -7.36 20.47
N PHE A 83 22.28 -7.58 19.87
CA PHE A 83 21.00 -7.08 20.38
C PHE A 83 19.91 -8.17 20.33
N PRO A 84 20.04 -9.27 21.11
CA PRO A 84 19.14 -10.42 21.01
C PRO A 84 17.67 -10.08 21.34
N ASP A 85 17.43 -9.18 22.30
CA ASP A 85 16.09 -8.85 22.79
C ASP A 85 15.26 -7.96 21.84
N ARG A 86 15.85 -7.50 20.74
CA ARG A 86 15.14 -6.67 19.75
C ARG A 86 14.21 -7.52 18.90
N PRO A 87 13.06 -6.97 18.46
CA PRO A 87 12.12 -7.72 17.63
C PRO A 87 12.72 -8.04 16.25
N ASP A 88 12.33 -9.19 15.72
CA ASP A 88 12.60 -9.62 14.35
C ASP A 88 11.59 -9.10 13.33
N THR A 89 10.54 -8.45 13.83
CA THR A 89 9.40 -7.98 13.05
C THR A 89 9.16 -6.51 13.34
N VAL A 90 9.05 -5.71 12.29
CA VAL A 90 8.76 -4.28 12.37
C VAL A 90 7.46 -4.00 11.62
N ARG A 91 6.67 -3.07 12.15
CA ARG A 91 5.41 -2.61 11.58
C ARG A 91 5.40 -1.09 11.50
N VAL A 92 4.98 -0.56 10.36
CA VAL A 92 4.85 0.88 10.10
C VAL A 92 3.46 1.16 9.54
N SER A 93 2.70 2.02 10.20
CA SER A 93 1.35 2.42 9.80
C SER A 93 1.20 3.92 9.55
N ASN A 94 2.25 4.70 9.82
CA ASN A 94 2.22 6.14 9.79
C ASN A 94 3.58 6.70 9.38
N THR A 95 3.57 7.96 8.96
CA THR A 95 4.78 8.77 8.84
C THR A 95 4.80 9.84 9.93
N ARG A 96 5.99 10.36 10.18
CA ARG A 96 6.26 11.37 11.19
C ARG A 96 6.35 12.75 10.56
N THR A 97 5.43 13.64 10.92
CA THR A 97 5.38 15.04 10.44
C THR A 97 6.10 16.01 11.37
N SER A 98 6.26 15.65 12.64
CA SER A 98 7.03 16.43 13.61
C SER A 98 7.56 15.51 14.72
N GLU A 99 8.18 16.08 15.76
CA GLU A 99 8.65 15.28 16.88
C GLU A 99 7.53 14.43 17.52
N ILE A 100 6.38 15.04 17.76
CA ILE A 100 5.28 14.37 18.46
C ILE A 100 4.15 13.98 17.51
N ASN A 101 4.07 14.59 16.32
CA ASN A 101 2.95 14.35 15.42
C ASN A 101 3.21 13.22 14.42
N ARG A 102 2.14 12.51 14.09
CA ARG A 102 2.10 11.39 13.13
C ARG A 102 0.86 11.53 12.24
N ARG A 103 0.94 10.93 11.05
CA ARG A 103 -0.20 10.76 10.14
C ARG A 103 -0.23 9.34 9.61
N ASP A 104 -1.38 8.67 9.72
CA ASP A 104 -1.57 7.31 9.24
C ASP A 104 -1.56 7.24 7.71
N PHE A 105 -1.14 6.09 7.17
CA PHE A 105 -1.28 5.81 5.75
C PHE A 105 -2.69 5.36 5.41
N LEU A 106 -3.30 6.00 4.41
CA LEU A 106 -4.65 5.70 3.92
C LEU A 106 -4.61 5.49 2.42
N PHE A 107 -5.23 4.42 1.93
CA PHE A 107 -5.56 4.34 0.52
C PHE A 107 -6.60 5.41 0.15
N SER A 108 -6.46 6.03 -1.01
CA SER A 108 -7.38 7.04 -1.53
C SER A 108 -7.58 6.87 -3.03
N ALA A 109 -8.75 7.24 -3.54
CA ALA A 109 -8.95 7.36 -4.98
C ALA A 109 -8.12 8.54 -5.51
N VAL A 110 -7.47 8.37 -6.67
CA VAL A 110 -6.87 9.49 -7.42
C VAL A 110 -7.99 10.41 -7.89
N GLN A 111 -7.83 11.72 -7.69
CA GLN A 111 -8.74 12.71 -8.25
C GLN A 111 -8.25 13.08 -9.65
N VAL A 112 -9.09 12.82 -10.65
CA VAL A 112 -8.83 13.25 -12.03
C VAL A 112 -9.38 14.66 -12.17
N THR A 113 -8.58 15.59 -12.69
CA THR A 113 -9.06 16.93 -13.03
C THR A 113 -8.69 17.28 -14.47
N ASP A 114 -9.52 18.12 -15.08
CA ASP A 114 -9.41 18.58 -16.47
C ASP A 114 -8.49 19.81 -16.64
N SER A 115 -7.77 20.21 -15.58
CA SER A 115 -6.97 21.43 -15.58
C SER A 115 -5.48 21.14 -15.85
N ASP A 116 -4.97 21.65 -16.96
CA ASP A 116 -3.56 21.56 -17.38
C ASP A 116 -2.57 22.20 -16.38
N GLU A 117 -3.05 22.95 -15.37
CA GLU A 117 -2.19 23.65 -14.39
C GLU A 117 -1.63 22.74 -13.29
N TYR A 118 -2.15 21.51 -13.10
CA TYR A 118 -1.83 20.65 -11.94
C TYR A 118 -1.11 19.34 -12.28
N ALA A 119 -0.49 19.24 -13.46
CA ALA A 119 0.22 18.03 -13.88
C ALA A 119 1.49 17.75 -13.04
N SER A 120 1.31 17.09 -11.89
CA SER A 120 2.42 16.46 -11.18
C SER A 120 2.99 15.31 -12.01
N SER A 121 4.31 15.13 -11.99
CA SER A 121 4.99 14.06 -12.73
C SER A 121 4.46 12.70 -12.31
N ALA A 122 4.08 11.88 -13.30
CA ALA A 122 3.55 10.51 -13.16
C ALA A 122 4.60 9.50 -12.64
N GLY A 123 5.25 9.79 -11.51
CA GLY A 123 6.25 8.93 -10.90
C GLY A 123 5.63 7.93 -9.94
N ASN A 124 5.70 6.64 -10.27
CA ASN A 124 5.52 5.48 -9.37
C ASN A 124 4.24 5.43 -8.51
N VAL A 125 3.15 6.08 -8.92
CA VAL A 125 1.84 5.97 -8.25
C VAL A 125 1.35 4.53 -8.27
N GLY A 126 0.79 4.06 -7.16
CA GLY A 126 0.24 2.71 -7.06
C GLY A 126 1.26 1.67 -6.58
N ALA A 127 2.36 2.10 -5.95
CA ALA A 127 3.39 1.20 -5.44
C ALA A 127 3.83 1.54 -4.00
N ILE A 128 3.89 0.51 -3.16
CA ILE A 128 4.52 0.56 -1.83
C ILE A 128 5.80 -0.29 -1.89
N THR A 129 6.96 0.32 -1.69
CA THR A 129 8.26 -0.36 -1.76
C THR A 129 8.97 -0.36 -0.41
N LEU A 130 9.54 -1.50 -0.05
CA LEU A 130 10.43 -1.67 1.10
C LEU A 130 11.82 -2.04 0.59
N ASP A 131 12.78 -1.16 0.79
CA ASP A 131 14.19 -1.45 0.51
C ASP A 131 14.93 -1.80 1.79
N LEU A 132 15.61 -2.95 1.78
CA LEU A 132 16.46 -3.42 2.85
C LEU A 132 17.93 -3.27 2.43
N TRP A 133 18.67 -2.45 3.17
CA TRP A 133 20.09 -2.19 2.98
C TRP A 133 20.90 -2.80 4.10
N ARG A 134 21.99 -3.49 3.78
CA ARG A 134 22.91 -3.97 4.80
C ARG A 134 23.72 -2.80 5.36
N LEU A 135 23.83 -2.75 6.68
CA LEU A 135 24.58 -1.72 7.38
C LEU A 135 25.80 -2.29 8.09
N HIS A 136 26.91 -1.58 8.00
CA HIS A 136 28.00 -1.67 8.96
C HIS A 136 27.73 -0.69 10.09
N ILE A 137 27.54 -1.19 11.32
CA ILE A 137 27.27 -0.34 12.49
C ILE A 137 28.59 0.10 13.11
N ASN A 138 28.78 1.41 13.22
CA ASN A 138 29.89 2.01 13.96
C ASN A 138 29.51 2.23 15.43
N ARG A 139 28.28 2.70 15.68
CA ARG A 139 27.80 3.03 17.02
C ARG A 139 26.28 2.97 17.12
N VAL A 140 25.80 2.53 18.28
CA VAL A 140 24.38 2.60 18.65
C VAL A 140 24.23 3.43 19.93
N VAL A 141 23.30 4.39 19.93
CA VAL A 141 23.01 5.23 21.11
C VAL A 141 21.52 5.23 21.38
N HIS A 142 21.12 4.85 22.59
CA HIS A 142 19.73 4.89 23.01
C HIS A 142 19.34 6.29 23.49
N ARG A 143 18.41 6.97 22.80
CA ARG A 143 18.01 8.34 23.13
C ARG A 143 16.62 8.70 22.56
N PRO A 144 16.00 9.81 22.99
CA PRO A 144 14.78 10.31 22.37
C PRO A 144 15.02 10.59 20.87
N LEU A 145 14.09 10.15 20.03
CA LEU A 145 14.17 10.43 18.60
C LEU A 145 13.80 11.89 18.33
N LEU A 146 14.80 12.77 18.20
CA LEU A 146 14.58 14.15 17.77
C LEU A 146 14.32 14.21 16.27
N HIS A 147 13.37 15.05 15.85
CA HIS A 147 13.06 15.20 14.42
C HIS A 147 14.12 16.12 13.82
N ARG A 148 15.04 15.55 13.03
CA ARG A 148 15.92 16.37 12.19
C ARG A 148 15.15 16.76 10.94
N LEU A 149 14.84 18.04 10.80
CA LEU A 149 14.33 18.66 9.56
C LEU A 149 15.41 18.59 8.48
N ASN A 150 15.74 17.40 8.00
CA ASN A 150 16.59 17.25 6.82
C ASN A 150 15.72 17.42 5.58
N GLY A 151 15.29 18.66 5.31
CA GLY A 151 14.94 19.22 4.00
C GLY A 151 13.83 18.61 3.13
N SER A 152 13.34 17.40 3.40
CA SER A 152 12.28 16.76 2.62
C SER A 152 11.03 16.70 3.49
N SER A 153 10.15 17.69 3.33
CA SER A 153 8.76 17.55 3.75
C SER A 153 8.22 16.31 3.03
N THR A 154 7.91 15.23 3.78
CA THR A 154 7.28 14.03 3.25
C THR A 154 5.85 14.36 2.85
N MET A 155 5.70 15.05 1.73
CA MET A 155 4.40 15.46 1.24
C MET A 155 3.93 14.42 0.22
N LEU A 156 3.19 13.43 0.72
CA LEU A 156 2.23 12.70 -0.12
C LEU A 156 1.10 13.69 -0.43
N GLU A 157 1.36 14.61 -1.37
CA GLU A 157 0.34 15.56 -1.83
C GLU A 157 -0.81 14.80 -2.52
N PRO A 158 -2.04 15.34 -2.47
CA PRO A 158 -3.13 14.85 -3.31
C PRO A 158 -2.68 14.90 -4.77
N GLN A 159 -2.47 13.73 -5.38
CA GLN A 159 -2.00 13.70 -6.75
C GLN A 159 -3.20 13.92 -7.68
N ILE A 160 -3.23 15.11 -8.26
CA ILE A 160 -4.16 15.47 -9.32
C ILE A 160 -3.57 14.95 -10.63
N VAL A 161 -4.28 14.06 -11.31
CA VAL A 161 -3.83 13.48 -12.59
C VAL A 161 -4.76 13.97 -13.70
N HIS A 162 -4.18 14.39 -14.82
CA HIS A 162 -4.92 14.88 -15.97
C HIS A 162 -5.71 13.76 -16.68
N GLU A 163 -6.94 14.05 -17.14
CA GLU A 163 -7.87 13.09 -17.76
C GLU A 163 -7.27 12.35 -18.98
N ARG A 164 -6.39 13.01 -19.75
CA ARG A 164 -5.69 12.36 -20.89
C ARG A 164 -4.66 11.29 -20.51
N SER A 165 -4.30 11.15 -19.23
CA SER A 165 -3.27 10.21 -18.76
C SER A 165 -3.77 8.77 -18.58
N LYS A 166 -5.05 8.47 -18.82
CA LYS A 166 -5.64 7.12 -18.67
C LYS A 166 -5.33 6.46 -17.31
N MET A 167 -5.21 7.25 -16.25
CA MET A 167 -5.09 6.76 -14.86
C MET A 167 -6.43 6.70 -14.13
N ASP A 168 -7.53 6.76 -14.88
CA ASP A 168 -8.88 6.62 -14.36
C ASP A 168 -9.02 5.29 -13.61
N GLY A 169 -9.52 5.35 -12.38
CA GLY A 169 -9.60 4.20 -11.49
C GLY A 169 -8.30 3.77 -10.80
N MET A 170 -7.26 4.61 -10.70
CA MET A 170 -6.11 4.32 -9.83
C MET A 170 -6.36 4.74 -8.38
N HIS A 171 -5.77 4.00 -7.44
CA HIS A 171 -5.64 4.43 -6.04
C HIS A 171 -4.24 5.03 -5.83
N HIS A 172 -4.14 6.01 -4.92
CA HIS A 172 -2.89 6.51 -4.36
C HIS A 172 -2.93 6.39 -2.83
N VAL A 173 -1.83 6.68 -2.14
CA VAL A 173 -1.82 6.81 -0.68
C VAL A 173 -1.85 8.28 -0.27
N ARG A 174 -2.76 8.62 0.65
CA ARG A 174 -2.78 9.92 1.33
C ARG A 174 -2.44 9.77 2.81
N LEU A 175 -2.04 10.88 3.43
CA LEU A 175 -1.88 10.97 4.87
C LEU A 175 -3.21 11.26 5.55
N GLY A 176 -3.50 10.53 6.64
CA GLY A 176 -4.66 10.76 7.48
C GLY A 176 -4.55 12.02 8.34
N GLU A 177 -5.53 12.17 9.24
CA GLU A 177 -5.54 13.23 10.23
C GLU A 177 -4.29 13.16 11.13
N GLU A 178 -3.77 14.33 11.48
CA GLU A 178 -2.60 14.46 12.31
C GLU A 178 -2.95 14.24 13.78
N TYR A 179 -2.19 13.39 14.45
CA TYR A 179 -2.35 13.11 15.87
C TYR A 179 -1.00 13.13 16.59
N SER A 180 -1.04 13.48 17.88
CA SER A 180 0.15 13.59 18.73
C SER A 180 0.42 12.30 19.49
N THR A 181 1.70 11.97 19.63
CA THR A 181 2.23 10.80 20.32
C THR A 181 3.42 11.22 21.20
N PRO A 182 3.62 10.57 22.37
CA PRO A 182 4.81 10.83 23.18
C PRO A 182 6.11 10.61 22.40
N LEU A 183 7.16 11.34 22.77
CA LEU A 183 8.49 11.18 22.19
C LEU A 183 8.99 9.74 22.43
N PRO A 184 9.23 8.94 21.36
CA PRO A 184 9.72 7.59 21.54
C PRO A 184 11.21 7.60 21.86
N MET A 185 11.62 6.72 22.76
CA MET A 185 13.02 6.31 22.91
C MET A 185 13.37 5.33 21.80
N VAL A 186 14.48 5.57 21.11
CA VAL A 186 14.92 4.72 19.99
C VAL A 186 16.43 4.49 20.05
N ASP A 187 16.86 3.46 19.34
CA ASP A 187 18.28 3.25 19.07
C ASP A 187 18.69 4.07 17.84
N MET A 188 19.48 5.09 18.07
CA MET A 188 20.10 5.87 17.01
C MET A 188 21.34 5.13 16.53
N VAL A 189 21.34 4.76 15.25
CA VAL A 189 22.43 4.03 14.63
C VAL A 189 23.27 4.96 13.79
N ASP A 190 24.57 4.92 14.03
CA ASP A 190 25.61 5.56 13.24
C ASP A 190 26.34 4.44 12.49
N GLY A 191 26.37 4.52 11.17
CA GLY A 191 26.82 3.42 10.33
C GLY A 191 26.72 3.75 8.85
N GLU A 192 27.20 2.82 8.03
CA GLU A 192 27.33 3.00 6.59
C GLU A 192 26.70 1.84 5.83
N ARG A 193 26.08 2.15 4.68
CA ARG A 193 25.54 1.12 3.79
C ARG A 193 26.69 0.32 3.18
N MET A 194 26.57 -1.00 3.25
CA MET A 194 27.58 -1.91 2.70
C MET A 194 27.47 -2.05 1.18
N ASP A 195 26.31 -1.74 0.61
CA ASP A 195 25.95 -2.00 -0.78
C ASP A 195 25.62 -0.71 -1.54
N SER A 196 25.88 -0.69 -2.85
CA SER A 196 25.48 0.40 -3.75
C SER A 196 23.99 0.40 -4.08
N ASP A 197 23.35 -0.76 -3.96
CA ASP A 197 21.94 -1.01 -4.27
C ASP A 197 21.27 -1.70 -3.08
N PRO A 198 19.94 -1.61 -2.93
CA PRO A 198 19.23 -2.38 -1.93
C PRO A 198 19.58 -3.86 -2.04
N TYR A 199 19.88 -4.49 -0.91
CA TYR A 199 20.15 -5.92 -0.84
C TYR A 199 18.88 -6.73 -1.16
N VAL A 200 17.74 -6.27 -0.62
CA VAL A 200 16.42 -6.80 -0.95
C VAL A 200 15.44 -5.64 -1.13
N SER A 201 14.68 -5.65 -2.23
CA SER A 201 13.53 -4.75 -2.42
C SER A 201 12.26 -5.56 -2.54
N PHE A 202 11.23 -5.15 -1.81
CA PHE A 202 9.88 -5.67 -1.96
C PHE A 202 8.94 -4.59 -2.48
N THR A 203 8.13 -4.89 -3.50
CA THR A 203 7.19 -3.93 -4.07
C THR A 203 5.77 -4.50 -4.10
N PHE A 204 4.86 -3.85 -3.39
CA PHE A 204 3.43 -4.08 -3.51
C PHE A 204 2.82 -3.07 -4.46
N ASN A 205 2.50 -3.52 -5.67
CA ASN A 205 1.65 -2.77 -6.58
C ASN A 205 0.21 -2.90 -6.07
N TYR A 206 -0.53 -1.80 -6.02
CA TYR A 206 -1.90 -1.80 -5.51
C TYR A 206 -2.87 -1.17 -6.50
N ARG A 207 -4.08 -1.72 -6.55
CA ARG A 207 -5.17 -1.24 -7.40
C ARG A 207 -6.51 -1.45 -6.72
N PRO A 208 -7.54 -0.64 -7.05
CA PRO A 208 -8.87 -0.86 -6.51
C PRO A 208 -9.37 -2.27 -6.81
N ARG A 209 -10.26 -2.76 -5.94
CA ARG A 209 -11.07 -3.92 -6.24
C ARG A 209 -11.96 -3.57 -7.43
N ALA A 210 -11.89 -4.38 -8.50
CA ALA A 210 -12.84 -4.24 -9.60
C ALA A 210 -14.26 -4.37 -9.04
N PRO A 211 -15.22 -3.51 -9.46
CA PRO A 211 -16.61 -3.69 -9.07
C PRO A 211 -17.04 -5.09 -9.53
N SER A 212 -17.50 -5.92 -8.60
CA SER A 212 -18.11 -7.20 -8.93
C SER A 212 -19.28 -6.93 -9.89
N SER A 213 -19.22 -7.47 -11.10
CA SER A 213 -20.25 -7.34 -12.14
C SER A 213 -21.54 -8.12 -11.82
N ASP A 214 -21.92 -8.23 -10.54
CA ASP A 214 -23.07 -9.01 -10.08
C ASP A 214 -24.31 -8.15 -9.82
N LYS A 215 -24.56 -7.17 -10.70
CA LYS A 215 -25.88 -6.52 -10.80
C LYS A 215 -26.21 -6.16 -12.24
N ALA A 216 -26.73 -7.14 -12.98
CA ALA A 216 -27.54 -6.90 -14.17
C ALA A 216 -28.51 -8.09 -14.40
N ALA A 217 -29.59 -8.12 -13.65
CA ALA A 217 -30.86 -8.71 -14.07
C ALA A 217 -31.99 -8.04 -13.26
N ASP A 218 -32.17 -6.74 -13.49
CA ASP A 218 -33.43 -6.07 -13.19
C ASP A 218 -34.42 -6.45 -14.30
N GLN A 219 -35.32 -7.41 -14.03
CA GLN A 219 -36.50 -7.63 -14.85
C GLN A 219 -37.59 -6.66 -14.40
N SER A 220 -37.54 -5.45 -14.96
CA SER A 220 -38.70 -4.59 -15.09
C SER A 220 -39.50 -5.04 -16.31
N THR A 221 -40.68 -5.63 -16.10
CA THR A 221 -41.78 -5.51 -17.05
C THR A 221 -43.03 -5.04 -16.31
N ALA A 222 -43.49 -3.87 -16.70
CA ALA A 222 -44.62 -3.14 -16.13
C ALA A 222 -45.97 -3.77 -16.56
N PRO A 223 -47.09 -3.35 -15.95
CA PRO A 223 -48.38 -4.02 -16.05
C PRO A 223 -49.12 -3.64 -17.33
N THR A 224 -49.98 -4.53 -17.86
CA THR A 224 -50.99 -4.15 -18.85
C THR A 224 -52.36 -4.52 -18.33
N ASP A 225 -53.13 -3.46 -18.07
CA ASP A 225 -54.52 -3.48 -17.65
C ASP A 225 -55.46 -3.79 -18.83
N SER A 226 -56.60 -4.34 -18.44
CA SER A 226 -57.72 -4.85 -19.21
C SER A 226 -58.49 -3.82 -20.05
N SER A 227 -59.04 -4.23 -21.19
CA SER A 227 -60.41 -3.84 -21.59
C SER A 227 -60.98 -4.73 -22.72
N ARG A 228 -62.31 -4.90 -22.62
CA ARG A 228 -63.24 -5.77 -23.36
C ARG A 228 -63.63 -5.16 -24.73
N PHE A 229 -64.08 -5.97 -25.70
CA PHE A 229 -65.40 -5.85 -26.35
C PHE A 229 -65.74 -7.06 -27.27
N ASN A 230 -67.04 -7.37 -27.29
CA ASN A 230 -67.80 -8.49 -27.87
C ASN A 230 -67.66 -8.80 -29.37
N THR A 231 -67.99 -10.04 -29.79
CA THR A 231 -69.20 -10.32 -30.59
C THR A 231 -69.56 -11.82 -30.69
N SER A 232 -70.86 -12.04 -30.83
CA SER A 232 -71.68 -13.25 -30.72
C SER A 232 -71.82 -14.00 -32.06
N SER A 233 -71.98 -15.32 -32.02
CA SER A 233 -72.96 -16.15 -32.78
C SER A 233 -72.64 -17.65 -32.60
N ASP A 234 -73.55 -18.41 -31.98
CA ASP A 234 -74.38 -19.48 -32.57
C ASP A 234 -73.63 -20.83 -32.77
N VAL A 235 -74.19 -22.04 -32.62
CA VAL A 235 -75.43 -22.64 -32.10
C VAL A 235 -75.17 -24.17 -32.09
N ASN A 236 -75.90 -24.91 -31.25
CA ASN A 236 -76.15 -26.37 -31.28
C ASN A 236 -75.19 -27.39 -30.61
N LYS A 237 -75.61 -27.79 -29.40
CA LYS A 237 -75.77 -29.17 -28.83
C LYS A 237 -76.08 -30.31 -29.85
N PRO A 238 -76.18 -31.60 -29.46
CA PRO A 238 -75.39 -32.51 -28.58
C PRO A 238 -75.33 -33.93 -29.25
N PRO A 239 -75.47 -35.10 -28.56
CA PRO A 239 -74.90 -35.64 -27.31
C PRO A 239 -74.11 -36.97 -27.54
N HIS A 240 -73.24 -37.35 -26.60
CA HIS A 240 -73.37 -38.54 -25.75
C HIS A 240 -72.21 -38.63 -24.74
#